data_AF-A0A0E4BJF8-F1
#
_entry.id   AF-A0A0E4BJF8-F1
#
_cell.length_a   1.000
_cell.length_b   1.000
_cell.length_c   1.000
_cell.angle_alpha   90.00
_cell.angle_beta   90.00
_cell.angle_gamma   90.00
#
_symmetry.space_group_name_H-M   'P 1'
#
loop_
_entity.id
_entity.type
_entity.pdbx_description
1 polymer ?
#
loop_
_entity_poly.entity_id
_entity_poly.type
_entity_poly.pdbx_seq_one_letter_code
_entity_poly.pdbx_strand_id
1 'polypeptide(L)'
;MAEDALSPVERTVKSAPNKDTRVGVFINVLPDCTSGPLPTIRLVNAPASGKVTVKSAKVKATNYKSCLALEVPAYVAFYRSQPDFIGDDVLTIEVKYAGGRTEIQKITINVAGPGAQQKI
;
A
#
# COMPACT_ATOMS: atom_id res chain seq x y z
N MET A 1 4.79 -16.30 27.26
CA MET A 1 4.02 -15.13 26.80
C MET A 1 3.65 -15.40 25.35
N ALA A 2 2.37 -15.50 25.03
CA ALA A 2 1.92 -15.65 23.65
C ALA A 2 1.94 -14.26 23.02
N GLU A 3 2.93 -13.99 22.17
CA GLU A 3 2.79 -12.94 21.17
C GLU A 3 1.62 -13.36 20.30
N ASP A 4 0.48 -12.71 20.49
CA ASP A 4 -0.53 -12.53 19.45
C ASP A 4 0.13 -11.70 18.34
N ALA A 5 1.12 -12.30 17.68
CA ALA A 5 1.77 -11.74 16.53
C ALA A 5 0.73 -11.85 15.42
N LEU A 6 -0.08 -10.79 15.27
CA LEU A 6 -0.73 -10.48 14.01
C LEU A 6 0.36 -10.59 12.93
N SER A 7 0.43 -11.74 12.28
CA SER A 7 1.45 -12.03 11.29
C SER A 7 1.40 -10.92 10.24
N PRO A 8 2.53 -10.25 9.95
CA PRO A 8 2.52 -9.12 9.05
C PRO A 8 1.95 -9.56 7.71
N VAL A 9 1.04 -8.77 7.14
CA VAL A 9 0.47 -9.05 5.83
C VAL A 9 1.59 -8.89 4.81
N GLU A 10 2.04 -10.00 4.23
CA GLU A 10 3.09 -10.00 3.22
C GLU A 10 2.49 -9.76 1.84
N ARG A 11 3.05 -8.80 1.10
CA ARG A 11 2.62 -8.48 -0.26
C ARG A 11 3.82 -8.32 -1.18
N THR A 12 3.67 -8.75 -2.43
CA THR A 12 4.69 -8.54 -3.46
C THR A 12 4.15 -7.62 -4.54
N VAL A 13 4.94 -6.63 -4.93
CA VAL A 13 4.61 -5.65 -5.96
C VAL A 13 5.72 -5.62 -7.00
N LYS A 14 5.37 -5.64 -8.28
CA LYS A 14 6.34 -5.43 -9.36
C LYS A 14 6.46 -3.95 -9.67
N SER A 15 7.68 -3.47 -9.87
CA SER A 15 7.99 -2.08 -10.14
C SER A 15 8.99 -1.97 -11.30
N ALA A 16 8.89 -0.90 -12.08
CA ALA A 16 9.92 -0.53 -13.03
C ALA A 16 10.92 0.42 -12.35
N PRO A 17 12.21 0.37 -12.73
CA PRO A 17 13.21 1.26 -12.16
C PRO A 17 12.82 2.73 -12.38
N ASN A 18 13.12 3.58 -11.39
CA ASN A 18 12.84 5.01 -11.41
C ASN A 18 11.36 5.41 -11.65
N LYS A 19 10.40 4.53 -11.34
CA LYS A 19 8.98 4.79 -11.63
C LYS A 19 8.13 4.73 -10.38
N ASP A 20 7.26 5.73 -10.23
CA ASP A 20 6.24 5.73 -9.18
C ASP A 20 5.31 4.54 -9.35
N THR A 21 5.40 3.62 -8.40
CA THR A 21 4.68 2.35 -8.36
C THR A 21 3.75 2.37 -7.16
N ARG A 22 2.45 2.16 -7.40
CA ARG A 22 1.46 2.12 -6.34
C ARG A 22 1.62 0.84 -5.53
N VAL A 23 2.02 0.97 -4.26
CA VAL A 23 2.25 -0.17 -3.34
C VAL A 23 1.11 -0.38 -2.35
N GLY A 24 0.19 0.59 -2.23
CA GLY A 24 -0.99 0.46 -1.38
C GLY A 24 -2.00 1.58 -1.58
N VAL A 25 -3.27 1.25 -1.36
CA VAL A 25 -4.39 2.20 -1.29
C VAL A 25 -5.11 1.95 0.02
N PHE A 26 -5.18 2.98 0.86
CA PHE A 26 -5.74 2.91 2.19
C PHE A 26 -7.01 3.76 2.23
N ILE A 27 -8.14 3.09 2.38
CA ILE A 27 -9.47 3.68 2.48
C ILE A 27 -10.15 3.15 3.74
N ASN A 28 -11.06 3.94 4.28
CA ASN A 28 -11.96 3.50 5.35
C ASN A 28 -13.40 3.74 4.91
N VAL A 29 -14.12 2.65 4.67
CA VAL A 29 -15.51 2.66 4.19
C VAL A 29 -16.36 1.97 5.24
N LEU A 30 -17.32 2.71 5.78
CA LEU A 30 -18.25 2.22 6.78
C LEU A 30 -19.35 1.34 6.14
N PRO A 31 -20.08 0.53 6.93
CA PRO A 31 -21.12 -0.36 6.39
C PRO A 31 -22.27 0.36 5.66
N ASP A 32 -22.51 1.62 6.01
CA ASP A 32 -23.46 2.53 5.36
C ASP A 32 -22.87 3.21 4.10
N CYS A 33 -21.73 2.73 3.59
CA CYS A 33 -21.05 3.22 2.40
C CYS A 33 -20.52 4.66 2.50
N THR A 34 -20.49 5.24 3.70
CA THR A 34 -19.86 6.55 3.93
C THR A 34 -18.36 6.41 4.23
N SER A 35 -17.62 7.50 4.07
CA SER A 35 -16.21 7.55 4.44
C SER A 35 -16.05 7.68 5.95
N GLY A 36 -15.41 6.69 6.56
CA GLY A 36 -14.89 6.83 7.92
C GLY A 36 -13.62 7.69 7.95
N PRO A 37 -13.07 7.99 9.14
CA PRO A 37 -11.78 8.67 9.26
C PRO A 37 -10.69 7.84 8.57
N LEU A 38 -9.80 8.52 7.84
CA LEU A 38 -8.69 7.87 7.16
C LEU A 38 -7.76 7.17 8.16
N PRO A 39 -7.21 6.00 7.80
CA PRO A 39 -6.23 5.35 8.64
C PRO A 39 -4.94 6.18 8.71
N THR A 40 -4.25 6.10 9.84
CA THR A 40 -2.91 6.65 9.99
C THR A 40 -1.90 5.64 9.46
N ILE A 41 -1.04 6.09 8.54
CA ILE A 41 0.01 5.24 7.95
C ILE A 41 1.35 5.69 8.53
N ARG A 42 2.10 4.73 9.08
CA ARG A 42 3.45 4.95 9.59
C ARG A 42 4.42 4.03 8.87
N LEU A 43 5.51 4.60 8.37
CA LEU A 43 6.61 3.81 7.83
C LEU A 43 7.42 3.23 9.01
N VAL A 44 7.44 1.90 9.13
CA VAL A 44 8.17 1.18 10.18
C VAL A 44 9.58 0.88 9.72
N ASN A 45 9.71 0.33 8.51
CA ASN A 45 10.99 0.11 7.85
C ASN A 45 10.95 0.74 6.46
N ALA A 46 11.86 1.69 6.23
CA ALA A 46 12.04 2.29 4.93
C ALA A 46 12.68 1.29 3.96
N PRO A 47 12.35 1.38 2.65
CA PRO A 47 13.09 0.66 1.62
C PRO A 47 14.57 1.08 1.61
N ALA A 48 15.46 0.14 1.29
CA ALA A 48 16.89 0.39 1.22
C ALA A 48 17.29 1.11 -0.08
N SER A 49 16.58 0.81 -1.17
CA SER A 49 16.97 1.23 -2.53
C SER A 49 15.91 2.07 -3.23
N GLY A 50 14.99 2.65 -2.46
CA GLY A 50 13.93 3.49 -2.96
C GLY A 50 13.41 4.49 -1.93
N LYS A 51 12.30 5.13 -2.28
CA LYS A 51 11.58 6.07 -1.42
C LYS A 51 10.10 5.78 -1.48
N VAL A 52 9.42 5.98 -0.36
CA VAL A 52 7.96 5.86 -0.26
C VAL A 52 7.37 7.24 -0.03
N THR A 53 6.39 7.60 -0.86
CA THR A 53 5.62 8.83 -0.70
C THR A 53 4.15 8.47 -0.51
N VAL A 54 3.52 9.01 0.52
CA VAL A 54 2.07 8.87 0.73
C VAL A 54 1.39 10.15 0.25
N LYS A 55 0.39 10.01 -0.62
CA LYS A 55 -0.39 11.12 -1.15
C LYS A 55 -1.86 10.94 -0.81
N SER A 56 -2.55 12.03 -0.48
CA SER A 56 -4.01 12.06 -0.36
C SER A 56 -4.65 12.08 -1.75
N ALA A 57 -5.66 11.26 -1.97
CA ALA A 57 -6.44 11.22 -3.20
C ALA A 57 -7.92 10.95 -2.89
N LYS A 58 -8.79 11.10 -3.89
CA LYS A 58 -10.14 10.55 -3.88
C LYS A 58 -10.16 9.30 -4.74
N VAL A 59 -10.69 8.20 -4.21
CA VAL A 59 -10.87 6.96 -4.97
C VAL A 59 -12.35 6.83 -5.32
N LYS A 60 -12.60 6.60 -6.60
CA LYS A 60 -13.92 6.22 -7.10
C LYS A 60 -13.92 4.72 -7.38
N ALA A 61 -14.89 4.01 -6.84
CA ALA A 61 -15.07 2.59 -7.10
C ALA A 61 -16.55 2.28 -7.28
N THR A 62 -16.85 1.36 -8.19
CA THR A 62 -18.18 0.78 -8.33
C THR A 62 -18.15 -0.66 -7.82
N ASN A 63 -19.25 -1.12 -7.22
CA ASN A 63 -19.37 -2.47 -6.67
C ASN A 63 -18.25 -2.84 -5.66
N TYR A 64 -17.89 -1.89 -4.79
CA TYR A 64 -16.93 -2.14 -3.72
C TYR A 64 -17.66 -2.71 -2.50
N LYS A 65 -17.46 -4.01 -2.21
CA LYS A 65 -18.25 -4.76 -1.22
C LYS A 65 -19.75 -4.64 -1.54
N SER A 66 -20.55 -4.15 -0.60
CA SER A 66 -21.99 -3.91 -0.77
C SER A 66 -22.32 -2.53 -1.36
N CYS A 67 -21.31 -1.71 -1.66
CA CYS A 67 -21.51 -0.34 -2.12
C CYS A 67 -21.49 -0.25 -3.65
N LEU A 68 -22.63 0.16 -4.23
CA LEU A 68 -22.82 0.30 -5.69
C LEU A 68 -21.90 1.35 -6.31
N ALA A 69 -21.82 2.54 -5.71
CA ALA A 69 -20.95 3.63 -6.12
C ALA A 69 -20.34 4.30 -4.89
N LEU A 70 -19.02 4.45 -4.90
CA LEU A 70 -18.26 4.97 -3.78
C LEU A 70 -17.32 6.08 -4.28
N GLU A 71 -17.37 7.25 -3.63
CA GLU A 71 -16.34 8.28 -3.73
C GLU A 71 -15.85 8.61 -2.32
N VAL A 72 -14.66 8.15 -1.96
CA VAL A 72 -14.09 8.35 -0.62
C VAL A 72 -12.67 8.89 -0.68
N PRO A 73 -12.25 9.68 0.33
CA PRO A 73 -10.85 10.02 0.47
C PRO A 73 -10.03 8.74 0.70
N ALA A 74 -8.78 8.78 0.26
CA ALA A 74 -7.81 7.69 0.37
C ALA A 74 -6.41 8.25 0.58
N TYR A 75 -5.57 7.46 1.24
CA TYR A 75 -4.12 7.61 1.13
C TYR A 75 -3.57 6.59 0.15
N VAL A 76 -2.73 7.04 -0.77
CA VAL A 76 -2.08 6.19 -1.77
C VAL A 76 -0.58 6.25 -1.54
N ALA A 77 0.00 5.08 -1.26
CA ALA A 77 1.45 4.93 -1.11
C ALA A 77 2.09 4.61 -2.46
N PHE A 78 3.06 5.43 -2.84
CA PHE A 78 3.88 5.27 -4.03
C PHE A 78 5.30 4.94 -3.61
N TYR A 79 5.84 3.86 -4.15
CA TYR A 79 7.25 3.52 -4.10
C TYR A 79 7.93 3.99 -5.38
N ARG A 80 9.13 4.55 -5.27
CA ARG A 80 9.99 4.83 -6.41
C ARG A 80 11.40 4.36 -6.07
N SER A 81 11.94 3.43 -6.86
CA SER A 81 13.31 2.99 -6.71
C SER A 81 14.30 4.07 -7.16
N GLN A 82 15.56 3.91 -6.77
CA GLN A 82 16.66 4.64 -7.38
C GLN A 82 16.75 4.33 -8.89
N PRO A 83 17.27 5.25 -9.72
CA PRO A 83 17.18 5.13 -11.18
C PRO A 83 17.71 3.84 -11.78
N ASP A 84 18.79 3.28 -11.22
CA ASP A 84 19.49 2.10 -11.75
C ASP A 84 19.32 0.86 -10.86
N PHE A 85 18.42 0.93 -9.87
CA PHE A 85 18.20 -0.21 -8.97
C PHE A 85 17.35 -1.29 -9.63
N ILE A 86 17.86 -2.51 -9.61
CA ILE A 86 17.19 -3.75 -10.05
C ILE A 86 17.38 -4.80 -8.96
N GLY A 87 16.31 -5.48 -8.60
CA GLY A 87 16.29 -6.45 -7.51
C GLY A 87 15.11 -6.24 -6.57
N ASP A 88 15.15 -6.90 -5.42
CA ASP A 88 14.09 -6.82 -4.43
C ASP A 88 14.40 -5.74 -3.40
N ASP A 89 13.42 -4.86 -3.17
CA ASP A 89 13.41 -3.91 -2.07
C ASP A 89 12.31 -4.30 -1.09
N VAL A 90 12.45 -3.96 0.19
CA VAL A 90 11.47 -4.33 1.21
C VAL A 90 11.14 -3.11 2.05
N LEU A 91 9.86 -2.81 2.18
CA LEU A 91 9.37 -1.78 3.09
C LEU A 91 8.29 -2.33 4.00
N THR A 92 8.24 -1.84 5.23
CA THR A 92 7.22 -2.22 6.20
C THR A 92 6.46 -1.00 6.65
N ILE A 93 5.13 -1.06 6.55
CA ILE A 93 4.24 0.00 7.02
C ILE A 93 3.30 -0.53 8.08
N GLU A 94 2.98 0.32 9.04
CA GLU A 94 1.94 0.11 10.02
C GLU A 94 0.74 0.97 9.61
N VAL A 95 -0.43 0.36 9.56
CA VAL A 95 -1.70 1.01 9.23
C VAL A 95 -2.60 0.94 10.46
N LYS A 96 -2.92 2.09 11.04
CA LYS A 96 -3.84 2.21 12.17
C LYS A 96 -5.19 2.68 11.68
N TYR A 97 -6.18 1.79 11.77
CA TYR A 97 -7.57 2.09 11.45
C TYR A 97 -8.28 2.66 12.68
N ALA A 98 -9.31 3.48 12.43
CA ALA A 98 -10.22 3.88 13.49
C ALA A 98 -10.93 2.64 14.05
N GLY A 99 -11.07 2.58 15.38
CA GLY A 99 -11.52 1.39 16.11
C GLY A 99 -10.40 0.54 16.70
N GLY A 100 -9.15 1.03 16.70
CA GLY A 100 -8.03 0.40 17.41
C GLY A 100 -7.33 -0.74 16.65
N ARG A 101 -7.83 -1.09 15.46
CA ARG A 101 -7.22 -2.12 14.62
C ARG A 101 -5.92 -1.59 14.00
N THR A 102 -4.81 -2.28 14.29
CA THR A 102 -3.50 -2.01 13.69
C THR A 102 -3.11 -3.16 12.79
N GLU A 103 -2.60 -2.86 11.61
CA GLU A 103 -2.14 -3.85 10.64
C GLU A 103 -0.71 -3.52 10.21
N ILE A 104 0.20 -4.48 10.37
CA ILE A 104 1.57 -4.37 9.86
C ILE A 104 1.59 -5.03 8.48
N GLN A 105 2.08 -4.30 7.47
CA GLN A 105 2.20 -4.79 6.11
C GLN A 105 3.66 -4.75 5.69
N LYS A 106 4.21 -5.92 5.37
CA LYS A 106 5.55 -6.08 4.80
C LYS A 106 5.40 -6.22 3.29
N ILE A 107 5.95 -5.27 2.55
CA ILE A 107 5.79 -5.17 1.11
C ILE A 107 7.15 -5.37 0.48
N THR A 108 7.28 -6.45 -0.29
CA THR A 108 8.43 -6.74 -1.14
C THR A 108 8.17 -6.16 -2.52
N ILE A 109 9.10 -5.35 -3.01
CA ILE A 109 9.02 -4.70 -4.31
C ILE A 109 10.08 -5.32 -5.19
N ASN A 110 9.63 -6.08 -6.18
CA ASN A 110 10.50 -6.61 -7.21
C ASN A 110 10.67 -5.56 -8.30
N VAL A 111 11.83 -4.91 -8.33
CA VAL A 111 12.17 -3.89 -9.31
C VAL A 111 12.88 -4.56 -10.47
N ALA A 112 12.23 -4.55 -11.64
CA ALA A 112 12.73 -5.20 -12.84
C ALA A 112 12.67 -4.26 -14.03
N GLY A 113 13.68 -4.33 -14.90
CA GLY A 113 13.84 -3.47 -16.07
C GLY A 113 12.75 -3.67 -17.13
N PRO A 114 12.66 -2.74 -18.10
CA PRO A 114 11.76 -2.89 -19.24
C PRO A 114 12.12 -4.16 -20.01
N GLY A 115 11.26 -5.18 -19.89
CA GLY A 115 11.49 -6.55 -20.38
C GLY A 115 10.91 -7.63 -19.46
N ALA A 116 10.69 -7.31 -18.18
CA ALA A 116 10.06 -8.21 -17.21
C ALA A 116 8.53 -8.04 -17.09
N GLN A 117 7.90 -7.34 -18.03
CA GLN A 117 6.44 -7.32 -18.16
C GLN A 117 5.99 -8.61 -18.82
N GLN A 118 5.50 -9.53 -18.00
CA GLN A 118 4.90 -10.76 -18.45
C GLN A 118 3.69 -10.42 -19.32
N LYS A 119 3.76 -10.88 -20.58
CA LYS A 119 2.62 -11.07 -21.47
C LYS A 119 1.41 -11.54 -20.67
N ILE A 120 0.30 -10.82 -20.81
CA ILE A 120 -1.04 -11.39 -20.66
C ILE A 120 -1.44 -12.03 -21.98
#